data_AF-A0A9E4GKE5-F1
#
_entry.id   AF-A0A9E4GKE5-F1
#
_cell.length_a   1.000
_cell.length_b   1.000
_cell.length_c   1.000
_cell.angle_alpha   90.00
_cell.angle_beta   90.00
_cell.angle_gamma   90.00
#
_symmetry.space_group_name_H-M   'P 1'
#
loop_
_entity.id
_entity.type
_entity.pdbx_description
1 polymer ?
#
loop_
_entity_poly.entity_id
_entity_poly.type
_entity_poly.pdbx_seq_one_letter_code
_entity_poly.pdbx_strand_id
1 'polypeptide(L)'
;MQKLDPQGLAYVTAEMNYLADDMAEKPTYYLYSPPAGVPRQNGRYTTRAMPIHDARPIADRFSLDAQGLSFVRHQTRVGNFYDAEEVQRVYYPDA
;
A
#
# COMPACT_ATOMS: atom_id res chain seq x y z
N MET A 1 12.86 7.50 -14.15
CA MET A 1 11.58 7.33 -13.42
C MET A 1 10.95 8.69 -13.27
N GLN A 2 9.82 8.97 -13.94
CA GLN A 2 9.16 10.28 -13.87
C GLN A 2 8.45 10.39 -12.51
N LYS A 3 8.85 11.37 -11.69
CA LYS A 3 8.18 11.67 -10.43
C LYS A 3 6.91 12.47 -10.73
N LEU A 4 5.78 12.02 -10.20
CA LEU A 4 4.55 12.80 -10.18
C LEU A 4 4.65 13.82 -9.04
N ASP A 5 4.28 15.07 -9.32
CA ASP A 5 4.22 16.13 -8.31
C ASP A 5 2.85 16.11 -7.62
N PRO A 6 2.78 15.86 -6.30
CA PRO A 6 1.52 15.84 -5.57
C PRO A 6 1.03 17.25 -5.17
N GLN A 7 1.74 18.32 -5.52
CA GLN A 7 1.32 19.69 -5.19
C GLN A 7 -0.09 19.99 -5.70
N GLY A 8 -0.92 20.55 -4.81
CA GLY A 8 -2.32 20.89 -5.10
C GLY A 8 -3.31 19.74 -4.96
N LEU A 9 -2.87 18.50 -4.70
CA LEU A 9 -3.77 17.40 -4.38
C LEU A 9 -4.21 17.45 -2.91
N ALA A 10 -5.50 17.19 -2.68
CA ALA A 10 -6.02 16.97 -1.34
C ALA A 10 -5.30 15.79 -0.67
N TYR A 11 -5.16 15.84 0.65
CA TYR A 11 -4.52 14.77 1.41
C TYR A 11 -5.14 14.63 2.80
N VAL A 12 -4.91 13.48 3.41
CA VAL A 12 -5.11 13.24 4.84
C VAL A 12 -3.75 12.96 5.49
N THR A 13 -3.60 13.27 6.77
CA THR A 13 -2.39 12.90 7.52
C THR A 13 -2.62 11.56 8.20
N ALA A 14 -1.64 10.65 8.08
CA ALA A 14 -1.66 9.37 8.76
C ALA A 14 -0.30 9.06 9.38
N GLU A 15 -0.33 8.29 10.46
CA GLU A 15 0.87 7.77 11.12
C GLU A 15 1.43 6.59 10.32
N MET A 16 2.66 6.73 9.82
CA MET A 16 3.36 5.72 9.03
C MET A 16 4.59 5.22 9.79
N ASN A 17 4.78 3.90 9.81
CA ASN A 17 5.97 3.30 10.42
C ASN A 17 7.13 3.27 9.43
N TYR A 18 8.25 3.85 9.83
CA TYR A 18 9.52 3.82 9.12
C TYR A 18 10.57 3.09 9.96
N LEU A 19 11.62 2.59 9.32
CA LEU A 19 12.80 2.16 10.06
C LEU A 19 13.40 3.34 10.81
N ALA A 20 13.81 3.11 12.05
CA ALA A 20 14.51 4.11 12.84
C ALA A 20 15.82 4.49 12.13
N ASP A 21 16.13 5.78 12.10
CA ASP A 21 17.29 6.34 11.42
C ASP A 21 18.59 6.24 12.25
N ASP A 22 18.48 5.83 13.52
CA ASP A 22 19.57 5.68 14.48
C ASP A 22 20.07 4.22 14.64
N MET A 23 19.69 3.32 13.72
CA MET A 23 20.10 1.92 13.81
C MET A 23 21.59 1.74 13.47
N ALA A 24 22.36 1.23 14.45
CA ALA A 24 23.78 0.90 14.26
C ALA A 24 23.99 -0.26 13.27
N GLU A 25 23.06 -1.22 13.24
CA GLU A 25 23.09 -2.36 12.34
C GLU A 25 22.02 -2.24 11.25
N LYS A 26 22.31 -2.80 10.08
CA LYS A 26 21.30 -2.88 9.01
C LYS A 26 20.12 -3.75 9.45
N PRO A 27 18.88 -3.36 9.13
CA PRO A 27 17.70 -4.19 9.37
C PRO A 27 17.81 -5.53 8.65
N THR A 28 17.55 -6.60 9.37
CA THR A 28 17.53 -7.98 8.90
C THR A 28 16.24 -8.66 9.32
N TYR A 29 15.82 -9.64 8.53
CA TYR A 29 14.70 -10.51 8.83
C TYR A 29 15.01 -11.93 8.36
N TYR A 30 14.98 -12.89 9.27
CA TYR A 30 15.13 -14.31 8.96
C TYR A 30 13.78 -14.90 8.54
N LEU A 31 13.70 -15.35 7.28
CA LEU A 31 12.52 -16.03 6.75
C LEU A 31 12.23 -17.35 7.48
N TYR A 32 13.29 -18.08 7.87
CA TYR A 32 13.22 -19.33 8.63
C TYR A 32 13.70 -19.16 10.07
N SER A 33 13.69 -20.24 10.84
CA SER A 33 14.22 -20.23 12.22
C SER A 33 15.68 -19.76 12.21
N PRO A 34 16.01 -18.71 13.00
CA PRO A 34 17.38 -18.23 13.09
C PRO A 34 18.24 -19.21 13.88
N PRO A 35 19.59 -19.12 13.77
CA PRO A 35 20.49 -19.81 14.67
C PRO A 35 20.15 -19.54 16.15
N ALA A 36 20.49 -20.46 17.04
CA ALA A 36 20.21 -20.33 18.46
C ALA A 36 20.80 -19.02 19.02
N GLY A 37 19.96 -18.25 19.72
CA GLY A 37 20.34 -16.95 20.31
C GLY A 37 20.31 -15.77 19.34
N VAL A 38 20.05 -15.96 18.05
CA VAL A 38 19.94 -14.87 17.08
C VAL A 38 18.48 -14.42 16.96
N PRO A 39 18.17 -13.12 17.15
CA PRO A 39 16.83 -12.60 16.92
C PRO A 39 16.38 -12.79 15.48
N ARG A 40 15.08 -13.07 15.26
CA ARG A 40 14.53 -13.22 13.90
C ARG A 40 14.60 -11.93 13.10
N GLN A 41 14.52 -10.78 13.75
CA GLN A 41 14.72 -9.46 13.15
C GLN A 41 15.38 -8.52 14.15
N ASN A 42 16.09 -7.53 13.65
CA ASN A 42 16.66 -6.43 14.44
C ASN A 42 16.07 -5.06 14.06
N GLY A 43 15.07 -5.03 13.16
CA GLY A 43 14.39 -3.81 12.75
C GLY A 43 13.71 -3.08 13.92
N ARG A 44 14.10 -1.83 14.15
CA ARG A 44 13.38 -0.88 15.00
C ARG A 44 12.58 0.08 14.12
N TYR A 45 11.38 0.42 14.55
CA TYR A 45 10.48 1.29 13.80
C TYR A 45 10.17 2.56 14.60
N THR A 46 10.07 3.68 13.88
CA THR A 46 9.57 4.96 14.37
C THR A 46 8.35 5.36 13.57
N THR A 47 7.38 5.96 14.24
CA THR A 47 6.14 6.43 13.61
C THR A 47 6.32 7.88 13.19
N ARG A 48 5.93 8.20 11.96
CA ARG A 48 5.98 9.56 11.40
C ARG A 48 4.63 9.92 10.80
N ALA A 49 4.11 11.10 11.15
CA ALA A 49 2.94 11.68 10.52
C ALA A 49 3.28 12.10 9.09
N MET A 50 2.60 11.51 8.10
CA MET A 50 2.86 11.73 6.68
C MET A 50 1.56 12.06 5.93
N PRO A 51 1.63 12.93 4.90
CA PRO A 51 0.50 13.17 4.02
C PRO A 51 0.27 11.99 3.07
N ILE A 52 -0.98 11.55 2.96
CA ILE A 52 -1.46 10.59 1.96
C ILE A 52 -2.36 11.36 0.98
N HIS A 53 -1.86 11.59 -0.23
CA HIS A 53 -2.53 12.37 -1.26
C HIS A 53 -3.58 11.56 -2.02
N ASP A 54 -4.70 12.21 -2.36
CA ASP A 54 -5.71 11.66 -3.27
C ASP A 54 -5.20 11.74 -4.72
N ALA A 55 -4.80 10.59 -5.26
CA ALA A 55 -4.28 10.47 -6.63
C ALA A 55 -5.38 10.41 -7.71
N ARG A 56 -6.67 10.27 -7.35
CA ARG A 56 -7.77 10.14 -8.33
C ARG A 56 -7.85 11.29 -9.34
N PRO A 57 -7.61 12.57 -8.99
CA PRO A 57 -7.63 13.68 -9.95
C PRO A 57 -6.55 13.62 -11.04
N ILE A 58 -5.51 12.80 -10.85
CA ILE A 58 -4.39 12.64 -11.80
C ILE A 58 -4.19 11.17 -12.21
N ALA A 59 -5.25 10.36 -12.10
CA ALA A 59 -5.22 8.92 -12.32
C ALA A 59 -4.70 8.52 -13.73
N ASP A 60 -4.97 9.36 -14.73
CA ASP A 60 -4.55 9.21 -16.12
C ASP A 60 -3.03 9.35 -16.33
N ARG A 61 -2.30 9.89 -15.33
CA ARG A 61 -0.85 10.08 -15.37
C ARG A 61 -0.06 8.88 -14.85
N PHE A 62 -0.72 7.87 -14.31
CA PHE A 62 -0.09 6.67 -13.77
C PHE A 62 0.03 5.58 -14.83
N SER A 63 1.20 4.95 -14.89
CA SER A 63 1.45 3.78 -15.73
C SER A 63 2.20 2.70 -14.96
N LEU A 64 2.00 1.44 -15.38
CA LEU A 64 2.72 0.30 -14.81
C LEU A 64 4.23 0.47 -14.96
N ASP A 65 4.71 0.91 -16.12
CA ASP A 65 6.15 1.00 -16.38
C ASP A 65 6.86 2.09 -15.56
N ALA A 66 6.20 3.23 -15.30
CA ALA A 66 6.84 4.36 -14.64
C ALA A 66 6.57 4.43 -13.12
N GLN A 67 5.40 3.98 -12.66
CA GLN A 67 4.99 4.05 -11.25
C GLN A 67 4.72 2.68 -10.62
N GLY A 68 4.74 1.58 -11.38
CA GLY A 68 4.43 0.24 -10.88
C GLY A 68 2.94 0.00 -10.64
N LEU A 69 2.07 0.94 -11.02
CA LEU A 69 0.61 0.85 -10.90
C LEU A 69 -0.07 1.68 -11.99
N SER A 70 -1.30 1.32 -12.34
CA SER A 70 -2.15 2.10 -13.23
C SER A 70 -3.60 2.09 -12.73
N PHE A 71 -4.32 3.19 -12.91
CA PHE A 71 -5.74 3.24 -12.60
C PHE A 71 -6.56 2.74 -13.80
N VAL A 72 -7.36 1.71 -13.58
CA VAL A 72 -8.30 1.19 -14.58
C VAL A 72 -9.71 1.41 -14.08
N ARG A 73 -10.54 2.10 -14.87
CA ARG A 73 -11.96 2.27 -14.55
C ARG A 73 -12.70 0.98 -14.87
N HIS A 74 -13.01 0.20 -13.84
CA HIS A 74 -13.85 -0.98 -13.95
C HIS A 74 -15.25 -0.68 -13.42
N GLN A 75 -16.27 -0.87 -14.25
CA GLN A 75 -17.67 -0.76 -13.83
C GLN A 75 -18.15 -2.14 -13.36
N THR A 76 -18.39 -2.27 -12.05
CA THR A 76 -19.00 -3.48 -11.49
C THR A 76 -20.51 -3.47 -11.67
N ARG A 77 -21.10 -4.67 -11.73
CA ARG A 77 -22.56 -4.87 -11.66
C ARG A 77 -23.06 -4.95 -10.20
N VAL A 78 -22.17 -5.03 -9.22
CA VAL A 78 -22.51 -5.00 -7.78
C VAL A 78 -22.93 -3.58 -7.40
N GLY A 79 -24.16 -3.42 -6.92
CA GLY A 79 -24.68 -2.17 -6.39
C GLY A 79 -24.30 -1.93 -4.94
N ASN A 80 -24.34 -2.98 -4.09
CA ASN A 80 -24.02 -2.91 -2.68
C ASN A 80 -22.93 -3.93 -2.28
N PHE A 81 -21.70 -3.44 -2.09
CA PHE A 81 -20.57 -4.28 -1.65
C PHE A 81 -20.69 -4.84 -0.22
N TYR A 82 -21.67 -4.39 0.57
CA TYR A 82 -21.97 -4.92 1.89
C TYR A 82 -23.05 -6.01 1.86
N ASP A 83 -23.72 -6.23 0.72
CA ASP A 83 -24.61 -7.36 0.52
C ASP A 83 -23.79 -8.56 0.02
N ALA A 84 -23.51 -9.49 0.93
CA ALA A 84 -22.72 -10.68 0.62
C ALA A 84 -23.37 -11.57 -0.45
N GLU A 85 -24.71 -11.65 -0.51
CA GLU A 85 -25.43 -12.46 -1.49
C GLU A 85 -25.34 -11.82 -2.88
N GLU A 86 -25.46 -10.49 -2.97
CA GLU A 86 -25.25 -9.76 -4.23
C GLU A 86 -23.82 -9.93 -4.75
N VAL A 87 -22.82 -9.75 -3.88
CA VAL A 87 -21.40 -9.94 -4.23
C VAL A 87 -21.16 -11.36 -4.74
N GLN A 88 -21.67 -12.38 -4.05
CA GLN A 88 -21.51 -13.77 -4.48
C GLN A 88 -22.15 -14.00 -5.85
N ARG A 89 -23.41 -13.60 -6.03
CA ARG A 89 -24.16 -13.79 -7.29
C ARG A 89 -23.51 -13.08 -8.48
N VAL A 90 -22.93 -11.90 -8.28
CA VAL A 90 -22.36 -11.11 -9.38
C VAL A 90 -20.93 -11.52 -9.71
N TYR A 91 -20.09 -11.79 -8.70
CA TYR A 91 -18.68 -12.11 -8.93
C TYR A 91 -18.38 -13.61 -9.03
N TYR A 92 -19.22 -14.48 -8.47
CA TYR A 92 -19.00 -15.93 -8.44
C TYR A 92 -20.25 -16.68 -8.95
N PRO A 93 -20.67 -16.46 -10.21
CA PRO A 93 -21.89 -17.06 -10.74
C PRO A 93 -21.83 -18.59 -10.87
N ASP A 94 -20.63 -19.18 -10.92
CA ASP A 94 -20.39 -20.62 -11.11
C ASP A 94 -19.95 -21.36 -9.83
N ALA A 95 -20.00 -20.69 -8.67
CA ALA A 95 -19.60 -21.29 -7.38
C ALA A 95 -20.66 -22.24 -6.81
#